data_AF-A0A916FV09-F1
#
_entry.id   AF-A0A916FV09-F1
#
_cell.length_a   1.000
_cell.length_b   1.000
_cell.length_c   1.000
_cell.angle_alpha   90.00
_cell.angle_beta   90.00
_cell.angle_gamma   90.00
#
_symmetry.space_group_name_H-M   'P 1'
#
loop_
_entity.id
_entity.type
_entity.pdbx_description
1 polymer ?
#
loop_
_entity_poly.entity_id
_entity_poly.type
_entity_poly.pdbx_seq_one_letter_code
_entity_poly.pdbx_strand_id
1 'polypeptide(L)'
;MRIRWAGLALAAVAAAGAGTATAREVATAVQGRFNSSQENACIHVSIFFYLSDCSYARSHAEIAGQALPWVGPTVNPVYYVPGSPHAAPDYVPVAGDDRIAPALSGTLTIDDRGTRDGADDRIAGRLVVGPAARSVVANVNELAGGPAGRPPRAVISWSAITHTLEPTPVSSATRNAAGGFDYVIGSKGFPARICRAADAGDCFPSARAPKTTDGQKGEGVWAAPGNVGNTRDSAMDGNAGARTSAVMEGYHCTDNRGGITCPSHNVVWRNAEEPVPGARNLSEAPGLDNLLLRVVTDAAGRVVAAQGFWTQEYRIDAGPDAFQVPEGHDNSWQGGYLELEAARRAP
;
A
#
# COMPACT_ATOMS: atom_id res chain seq x y z
N MET A 1 18.29 -3.93 89.53
CA MET A 1 19.12 -4.64 88.55
C MET A 1 18.41 -4.58 87.19
N ARG A 2 18.97 -3.76 86.29
CA ARG A 2 18.73 -3.48 84.85
C ARG A 2 17.37 -3.83 84.20
N ILE A 3 16.61 -2.76 83.95
CA ILE A 3 15.47 -2.65 83.02
C ILE A 3 15.99 -2.68 81.57
N ARG A 4 15.45 -3.56 80.72
CA ARG A 4 15.73 -3.61 79.27
C ARG A 4 14.66 -2.81 78.53
N TRP A 5 15.10 -1.77 77.82
CA TRP A 5 14.29 -0.98 76.90
C TRP A 5 14.22 -1.68 75.53
N ALA A 6 13.02 -1.88 75.02
CA ALA A 6 12.76 -2.34 73.67
C ALA A 6 12.74 -1.14 72.72
N GLY A 7 13.63 -1.13 71.74
CA GLY A 7 13.63 -0.14 70.66
C GLY A 7 12.65 -0.56 69.56
N LEU A 8 11.61 0.24 69.35
CA LEU A 8 10.75 0.19 68.17
C LEU A 8 11.48 0.88 67.01
N ALA A 9 11.80 0.13 65.96
CA ALA A 9 12.24 0.71 64.69
C ALA A 9 11.02 1.03 63.81
N LEU A 10 10.79 2.31 63.57
CA LEU A 10 9.75 2.81 62.67
C LEU A 10 10.26 2.72 61.23
N ALA A 11 9.76 1.75 60.45
CA ALA A 11 10.04 1.66 59.03
C ALA A 11 9.13 2.65 58.27
N ALA A 12 9.72 3.74 57.76
CA ALA A 12 9.04 4.66 56.87
C ALA A 12 8.88 4.01 55.48
N VAL A 13 7.67 3.55 55.18
CA VAL A 13 7.29 3.11 53.83
C VAL A 13 7.14 4.36 52.97
N ALA A 14 8.12 4.62 52.10
CA ALA A 14 8.00 5.62 51.05
C ALA A 14 6.98 5.13 50.02
N ALA A 15 5.76 5.64 50.11
CA ALA A 15 4.76 5.50 49.05
C ALA A 15 5.26 6.29 47.83
N ALA A 16 5.94 5.60 46.91
CA ALA A 16 6.21 6.11 45.58
C ALA A 16 4.85 6.31 44.90
N GLY A 17 4.45 7.57 44.73
CA GLY A 17 3.22 7.93 44.03
C GLY A 17 3.26 7.36 42.62
N ALA A 18 2.45 6.34 42.37
CA ALA A 18 2.09 5.92 41.03
C ALA A 18 1.26 7.05 40.43
N GLY A 19 1.94 8.01 39.81
CA GLY A 19 1.29 8.98 38.93
C GLY A 19 0.57 8.18 37.84
N THR A 20 -0.75 8.34 37.76
CA THR A 20 -1.53 7.83 36.63
C THR A 20 -0.94 8.42 35.37
N ALA A 21 -0.22 7.62 34.60
CA ALA A 21 0.27 8.03 33.29
C ALA A 21 -0.97 8.32 32.43
N THR A 22 -1.18 9.59 32.10
CA THR A 22 -2.25 10.00 31.19
C THR A 22 -1.84 9.60 29.78
N ALA A 23 -2.75 9.00 29.03
CA ALA A 23 -2.53 8.68 27.62
C ALA A 23 -2.00 9.90 26.87
N ARG A 24 -0.90 9.69 26.14
CA ARG A 24 -0.21 10.72 25.41
C ARG A 24 -0.30 10.39 23.93
N GLU A 25 -1.13 11.17 23.25
CA GLU A 25 -1.13 11.22 21.79
C GLU A 25 -0.02 12.16 21.31
N VAL A 26 0.81 11.68 20.38
CA VAL A 26 1.86 12.47 19.74
C VAL A 26 1.59 12.53 18.25
N ALA A 27 1.00 13.65 17.82
CA ALA A 27 0.81 13.98 16.41
C ALA A 27 2.10 14.53 15.81
N THR A 28 2.53 13.94 14.69
CA THR A 28 3.73 14.35 13.96
C THR A 28 3.37 14.67 12.51
N ALA A 29 3.67 15.89 12.08
CA ALA A 29 3.56 16.25 10.67
C ALA A 29 4.60 15.47 9.86
N VAL A 30 4.20 14.89 8.74
CA VAL A 30 5.03 14.06 7.86
C VAL A 30 4.94 14.53 6.42
N GLN A 31 5.99 14.26 5.65
CA GLN A 31 6.07 14.54 4.22
C GLN A 31 6.87 13.44 3.50
N GLY A 32 6.66 13.31 2.20
CA GLY A 32 7.40 12.36 1.37
C GLY A 32 6.73 12.11 0.02
N ARG A 33 6.68 10.84 -0.39
CA ARG A 33 6.18 10.43 -1.71
C ARG A 33 5.15 9.32 -1.61
N PHE A 34 4.10 9.44 -2.43
CA PHE A 34 3.15 8.36 -2.68
C PHE A 34 3.63 7.61 -3.91
N ASN A 35 4.25 6.44 -3.69
CA ASN A 35 4.97 5.69 -4.72
C ASN A 35 6.24 6.35 -5.25
N SER A 36 6.93 5.56 -6.07
CA SER A 36 7.80 6.10 -7.11
C SER A 36 6.92 6.68 -8.23
N SER A 37 7.40 6.69 -9.46
CA SER A 37 6.64 7.21 -10.59
C SER A 37 5.47 6.35 -11.09
N GLN A 38 5.17 5.26 -10.39
CA GLN A 38 4.20 4.26 -10.81
C GLN A 38 3.79 3.28 -9.72
N GLU A 39 2.83 2.44 -10.07
CA GLU A 39 2.40 1.26 -9.34
C GLU A 39 2.92 0.00 -10.04
N ASN A 40 2.97 -1.09 -9.29
CA ASN A 40 3.10 -2.41 -9.84
C ASN A 40 1.95 -3.26 -9.28
N ALA A 41 1.43 -4.15 -10.10
CA ALA A 41 0.19 -4.87 -9.87
C ALA A 41 0.37 -6.35 -10.18
N CYS A 42 -0.47 -7.17 -9.56
CA CYS A 42 -0.69 -8.54 -9.99
C CYS A 42 -2.16 -8.69 -10.33
N ILE A 43 -2.42 -8.92 -11.62
CA ILE A 43 -3.76 -9.35 -12.03
C ILE A 43 -3.79 -10.87 -11.91
N HIS A 44 -4.71 -11.38 -11.11
CA HIS A 44 -4.78 -12.82 -10.80
C HIS A 44 -4.92 -13.66 -12.07
N VAL A 45 -5.68 -13.13 -13.02
CA VAL A 45 -5.87 -13.67 -14.37
C VAL A 45 -4.53 -14.01 -15.05
N SER A 46 -3.41 -13.39 -14.68
CA SER A 46 -2.08 -13.74 -15.20
C SER A 46 -1.64 -15.16 -14.89
N ILE A 47 -2.04 -15.69 -13.74
CA ILE A 47 -1.75 -17.08 -13.35
C ILE A 47 -2.35 -18.06 -14.37
N PHE A 48 -3.52 -17.71 -14.92
CA PHE A 48 -4.26 -18.60 -15.82
C PHE A 48 -4.02 -18.30 -17.31
N PHE A 49 -4.02 -17.03 -17.71
CA PHE A 49 -3.85 -16.62 -19.11
C PHE A 49 -2.39 -16.60 -19.54
N TYR A 50 -1.54 -16.12 -18.66
CA TYR A 50 -0.12 -15.94 -18.94
C TYR A 50 0.74 -17.02 -18.31
N LEU A 51 0.12 -17.96 -17.58
CA LEU A 51 0.77 -19.07 -16.88
C LEU A 51 1.99 -18.59 -16.11
N SER A 52 1.83 -17.53 -15.31
CA SER A 52 2.91 -16.88 -14.58
C SER A 52 2.47 -16.38 -13.21
N ASP A 53 3.33 -16.50 -12.20
CA ASP A 53 3.10 -15.97 -10.86
C ASP A 53 3.57 -14.51 -10.77
N CYS A 54 2.60 -13.59 -10.72
CA CYS A 54 2.85 -12.16 -10.54
C CYS A 54 2.81 -11.67 -9.09
N SER A 55 2.63 -12.57 -8.12
CA SER A 55 2.55 -12.19 -6.71
C SER A 55 3.86 -11.57 -6.23
N TYR A 56 3.77 -10.72 -5.20
CA TYR A 56 4.93 -10.07 -4.61
C TYR A 56 5.90 -11.07 -3.96
N ALA A 57 5.36 -12.10 -3.30
CA ALA A 57 6.10 -13.03 -2.46
C ALA A 57 6.35 -14.42 -3.10
N ARG A 58 6.07 -14.57 -4.40
CA ARG A 58 6.13 -15.87 -5.10
C ARG A 58 5.21 -16.92 -4.46
N SER A 59 3.95 -16.54 -4.28
CA SER A 59 2.91 -17.31 -3.61
C SER A 59 2.36 -18.48 -4.41
N HIS A 60 2.64 -18.55 -5.72
CA HIS A 60 2.03 -19.55 -6.59
C HIS A 60 3.11 -20.30 -7.38
N ALA A 61 3.50 -21.47 -6.86
CA ALA A 61 4.51 -22.31 -7.51
C ALA A 61 3.96 -23.11 -8.70
N GLU A 62 2.68 -23.45 -8.70
CA GLU A 62 2.07 -24.28 -9.74
C GLU A 62 0.56 -24.04 -9.90
N ILE A 63 0.04 -24.40 -11.06
CA ILE A 63 -1.40 -24.53 -11.33
C ILE A 63 -1.67 -25.79 -12.15
N ALA A 64 -2.65 -26.60 -11.71
CA ALA A 64 -3.02 -27.85 -12.39
C ALA A 64 -1.80 -28.76 -12.73
N GLY A 65 -0.80 -28.79 -11.85
CA GLY A 65 0.44 -29.57 -12.03
C GLY A 65 1.46 -28.95 -13.00
N GLN A 66 1.23 -27.74 -13.50
CA GLN A 66 2.19 -26.98 -14.28
C GLN A 66 2.91 -25.97 -13.39
N ALA A 67 4.24 -26.02 -13.37
CA ALA A 67 5.05 -25.04 -12.66
C ALA A 67 4.85 -23.64 -13.26
N LEU A 68 4.70 -22.65 -12.39
CA LEU A 68 4.53 -21.26 -12.77
C LEU A 68 5.87 -20.51 -12.63
N PRO A 69 6.42 -19.94 -13.71
CA PRO A 69 7.53 -19.02 -13.60
C PRO A 69 7.11 -17.80 -12.80
N TRP A 70 7.97 -17.40 -11.85
CA TRP A 70 7.75 -16.20 -11.06
C TRP A 70 8.22 -14.98 -11.83
N VAL A 71 7.27 -14.13 -12.18
CA VAL A 71 7.48 -12.89 -12.93
C VAL A 71 7.34 -11.65 -12.03
N GLY A 72 6.92 -11.86 -10.79
CA GLY A 72 6.69 -10.83 -9.78
C GLY A 72 5.62 -9.81 -10.19
N PRO A 73 5.44 -8.76 -9.39
CA PRO A 73 4.49 -7.70 -9.69
C PRO A 73 4.82 -7.07 -11.04
N THR A 74 3.82 -7.03 -11.91
CA THR A 74 3.91 -6.47 -13.25
C THR A 74 3.61 -4.97 -13.22
N VAL A 75 3.91 -4.21 -14.27
CA VAL A 75 3.62 -2.77 -14.31
C VAL A 75 2.17 -2.48 -14.68
N ASN A 76 1.52 -1.71 -13.83
CA ASN A 76 0.23 -1.05 -14.05
C ASN A 76 0.05 -0.14 -12.84
N PRO A 77 -0.57 1.04 -12.93
CA PRO A 77 -0.43 2.28 -13.74
C PRO A 77 0.85 3.13 -13.52
N VAL A 78 0.91 4.33 -14.11
CA VAL A 78 1.93 5.38 -13.90
C VAL A 78 1.31 6.73 -13.53
N TYR A 79 2.09 7.68 -12.99
CA TYR A 79 1.62 9.04 -12.65
C TYR A 79 2.32 10.13 -13.46
N TYR A 80 1.57 11.17 -13.82
CA TYR A 80 2.03 12.39 -14.47
C TYR A 80 1.54 13.64 -13.73
N VAL A 81 2.11 14.80 -14.08
CA VAL A 81 1.52 16.09 -13.71
C VAL A 81 0.17 16.25 -14.42
N PRO A 82 -0.89 16.75 -13.75
CA PRO A 82 -2.15 17.06 -14.41
C PRO A 82 -1.95 18.02 -15.60
N GLY A 83 -2.50 17.68 -16.77
CA GLY A 83 -2.33 18.47 -18.00
C GLY A 83 -1.04 18.17 -18.78
N SER A 84 -0.17 17.26 -18.34
CA SER A 84 0.93 16.75 -19.16
C SER A 84 0.39 16.17 -20.48
N PRO A 85 1.12 16.32 -21.61
CA PRO A 85 0.76 15.65 -22.86
C PRO A 85 0.78 14.11 -22.75
N HIS A 86 1.50 13.56 -21.78
CA HIS A 86 1.53 12.11 -21.49
C HIS A 86 0.41 11.68 -20.53
N ALA A 87 -0.29 12.63 -19.90
CA ALA A 87 -1.55 12.41 -19.18
C ALA A 87 -2.74 12.34 -20.16
N ALA A 88 -2.58 11.62 -21.27
CA ALA A 88 -3.60 11.43 -22.29
C ALA A 88 -3.98 9.95 -22.41
N PRO A 89 -5.27 9.60 -22.59
CA PRO A 89 -5.70 8.21 -22.73
C PRO A 89 -5.00 7.43 -23.87
N ASP A 90 -4.65 8.10 -24.97
CA ASP A 90 -3.98 7.44 -26.10
C ASP A 90 -2.46 7.27 -25.93
N TYR A 91 -1.88 7.90 -24.90
CA TYR A 91 -0.46 7.76 -24.63
C TYR A 91 -0.16 6.43 -23.92
N VAL A 92 0.84 5.71 -24.43
CA VAL A 92 1.33 4.47 -23.84
C VAL A 92 2.63 4.79 -23.08
N PRO A 93 2.64 4.70 -21.73
CA PRO A 93 3.81 5.01 -20.92
C PRO A 93 5.06 4.22 -21.30
N VAL A 94 6.22 4.89 -21.29
CA VAL A 94 7.53 4.29 -21.53
C VAL A 94 8.52 4.72 -20.46
N ALA A 95 9.36 3.78 -20.00
CA ALA A 95 10.31 4.08 -18.93
C ALA A 95 11.18 5.30 -19.27
N GLY A 96 11.24 6.27 -18.34
CA GLY A 96 12.00 7.51 -18.52
C GLY A 96 11.26 8.67 -19.18
N ASP A 97 9.95 8.54 -19.45
CA ASP A 97 9.11 9.71 -19.75
C ASP A 97 8.94 10.64 -18.53
N ASP A 98 8.14 11.70 -18.67
CA ASP A 98 7.91 12.75 -17.66
C ASP A 98 7.06 12.30 -16.45
N ARG A 99 6.99 10.99 -16.19
CA ARG A 99 6.32 10.40 -15.04
C ARG A 99 6.86 10.99 -13.73
N ILE A 100 5.98 11.22 -12.77
CA ILE A 100 6.31 11.84 -11.48
C ILE A 100 6.05 10.88 -10.33
N ALA A 101 6.76 11.04 -9.21
CA ALA A 101 6.36 10.49 -7.92
C ALA A 101 5.45 11.52 -7.19
N PRO A 102 4.13 11.29 -7.07
CA PRO A 102 3.23 12.21 -6.39
C PRO A 102 3.72 12.56 -4.99
N ALA A 103 3.62 13.84 -4.62
CA ALA A 103 3.96 14.29 -3.28
C ALA A 103 2.96 13.71 -2.26
N LEU A 104 3.46 13.37 -1.07
CA LEU A 104 2.64 12.92 0.05
C LEU A 104 2.94 13.80 1.25
N SER A 105 1.91 14.21 1.98
CA SER A 105 2.05 14.99 3.21
C SER A 105 0.94 14.66 4.19
N GLY A 106 1.07 15.00 5.46
CA GLY A 106 -0.01 14.77 6.41
C GLY A 106 0.45 14.73 7.85
N THR A 107 -0.28 13.97 8.66
CA THR A 107 0.01 13.75 10.08
C THR A 107 -0.11 12.27 10.39
N LEU A 108 0.84 11.75 11.14
CA LEU A 108 0.74 10.45 11.83
C LEU A 108 0.69 10.70 13.34
N THR A 109 -0.19 9.99 14.02
CA THR A 109 -0.38 10.08 15.48
C THR A 109 -0.06 8.74 16.12
N ILE A 110 0.76 8.77 17.16
CA ILE A 110 1.00 7.64 18.06
C ILE A 110 0.21 7.87 19.34
N ASP A 111 -0.68 6.95 19.69
CA ASP A 111 -1.35 6.90 20.98
C ASP A 111 -0.70 5.80 21.83
N ASP A 112 0.00 6.20 22.90
CA ASP A 112 0.69 5.28 23.83
C ASP A 112 -0.23 4.67 24.89
N ARG A 113 -1.52 5.02 24.86
CA ARG A 113 -2.56 4.56 25.80
C ARG A 113 -2.23 4.79 27.28
N GLY A 114 -1.27 5.65 27.56
CA GLY A 114 -0.79 5.96 28.90
C GLY A 114 0.15 4.89 29.45
N THR A 115 0.70 4.02 28.60
CA THR A 115 1.63 2.97 29.00
C THR A 115 3.02 3.25 28.44
N ARG A 116 4.01 2.46 28.91
CA ARG A 116 5.36 2.45 28.31
C ARG A 116 5.55 1.25 27.40
N ASP A 117 4.52 0.43 27.21
CA ASP A 117 4.55 -0.80 26.44
C ASP A 117 4.09 -0.51 25.01
N GLY A 118 5.05 -0.38 24.08
CA GLY A 118 4.69 -0.06 22.70
C GLY A 118 3.79 -1.09 22.02
N ALA A 119 3.60 -2.29 22.59
CA ALA A 119 2.77 -3.33 22.02
C ALA A 119 1.26 -3.02 22.08
N ASP A 120 0.81 -2.12 22.97
CA ASP A 120 -0.59 -1.71 23.04
C ASP A 120 -0.90 -0.39 22.30
N ASP A 121 0.13 0.25 21.76
CA ASP A 121 0.04 1.50 21.02
C ASP A 121 -0.83 1.41 19.77
N ARG A 122 -1.35 2.55 19.36
CA ARG A 122 -2.13 2.70 18.12
C ARG A 122 -1.51 3.76 17.23
N ILE A 123 -1.61 3.52 15.92
CA ILE A 123 -1.23 4.48 14.90
C ILE A 123 -2.48 4.93 14.16
N ALA A 124 -2.68 6.25 14.10
CA ALA A 124 -3.70 6.89 13.29
C ALA A 124 -3.03 7.88 12.33
N GLY A 125 -3.76 8.33 11.31
CA GLY A 125 -3.19 9.31 10.41
C GLY A 125 -4.16 9.93 9.42
N ARG A 126 -3.75 11.07 8.89
CA ARG A 126 -4.39 11.72 7.75
C ARG A 126 -3.30 12.06 6.75
N LEU A 127 -3.30 11.40 5.60
CA LEU A 127 -2.31 11.57 4.54
C LEU A 127 -2.96 12.16 3.30
N VAL A 128 -2.27 13.06 2.62
CA VAL A 128 -2.74 13.77 1.43
C VAL A 128 -1.76 13.53 0.31
N VAL A 129 -2.20 12.79 -0.71
CA VAL A 129 -1.52 12.69 -2.00
C VAL A 129 -1.80 13.99 -2.76
N GLY A 130 -0.74 14.68 -3.18
CA GLY A 130 -0.85 15.92 -3.96
C GLY A 130 -1.40 15.70 -5.38
N PRO A 131 -1.52 16.77 -6.18
CA PRO A 131 -2.08 16.69 -7.52
C PRO A 131 -1.31 15.73 -8.42
N ALA A 132 -2.02 14.85 -9.12
CA ALA A 132 -1.44 13.96 -10.12
C ALA A 132 -2.51 13.50 -11.13
N ALA A 133 -2.02 12.94 -12.25
CA ALA A 133 -2.81 12.23 -13.24
C ALA A 133 -2.30 10.79 -13.37
N ARG A 134 -3.12 9.81 -13.04
CA ARG A 134 -2.85 8.38 -13.10
C ARG A 134 -3.30 7.81 -14.43
N SER A 135 -2.37 7.28 -15.22
CA SER A 135 -2.65 6.60 -16.50
C SER A 135 -2.64 5.09 -16.32
N VAL A 136 -3.79 4.46 -16.57
CA VAL A 136 -4.06 3.06 -16.26
C VAL A 136 -4.69 2.35 -17.45
N VAL A 137 -4.44 1.04 -17.59
CA VAL A 137 -5.25 0.20 -18.49
C VAL A 137 -6.59 -0.04 -17.80
N ALA A 138 -7.66 0.48 -18.39
CA ALA A 138 -8.95 0.67 -17.72
C ALA A 138 -9.79 -0.62 -17.62
N ASN A 139 -9.54 -1.60 -18.49
CA ASN A 139 -10.20 -2.91 -18.42
C ASN A 139 -9.22 -4.00 -18.82
N VAL A 140 -8.82 -4.81 -17.84
CA VAL A 140 -7.90 -5.94 -18.05
C VAL A 140 -8.57 -7.15 -18.70
N ASN A 141 -9.91 -7.20 -18.74
CA ASN A 141 -10.67 -8.23 -19.45
C ASN A 141 -10.85 -7.91 -20.94
N GLU A 142 -10.67 -6.65 -21.33
CA GLU A 142 -10.85 -6.18 -22.71
C GLU A 142 -9.54 -5.56 -23.24
N LEU A 143 -8.45 -6.31 -23.23
CA LEU A 143 -7.13 -5.82 -23.68
C LEU A 143 -7.09 -5.40 -25.18
N ALA A 144 -8.15 -5.67 -25.95
CA ALA A 144 -8.32 -5.21 -27.33
C ALA A 144 -9.53 -4.26 -27.51
N GLY A 145 -10.11 -3.75 -26.43
CA GLY A 145 -11.33 -2.93 -26.45
C GLY A 145 -11.12 -1.43 -26.71
N GLY A 146 -9.88 -0.98 -26.88
CA GLY A 146 -9.52 0.41 -27.18
C GLY A 146 -9.34 0.68 -28.69
N PRO A 147 -9.06 1.94 -29.07
CA PRO A 147 -8.82 2.33 -30.46
C PRO A 147 -7.75 1.47 -31.13
N ALA A 148 -8.01 1.08 -32.38
CA ALA A 148 -7.13 0.22 -33.17
C ALA A 148 -6.79 -1.13 -32.49
N GLY A 149 -7.68 -1.66 -31.64
CA GLY A 149 -7.50 -2.96 -30.97
C GLY A 149 -6.47 -2.92 -29.83
N ARG A 150 -6.11 -1.73 -29.34
CA ARG A 150 -5.20 -1.56 -28.20
C ARG A 150 -5.93 -1.73 -26.87
N PRO A 151 -5.23 -1.95 -25.74
CA PRO A 151 -5.86 -1.93 -24.44
C PRO A 151 -6.54 -0.58 -24.16
N PRO A 152 -7.78 -0.57 -23.67
CA PRO A 152 -8.46 0.67 -23.30
C PRO A 152 -7.69 1.30 -22.15
N ARG A 153 -7.48 2.61 -22.23
CA ARG A 153 -6.72 3.37 -21.25
C ARG A 153 -7.55 4.50 -20.71
N ALA A 154 -7.40 4.74 -19.42
CA ALA A 154 -8.02 5.84 -18.73
C ALA A 154 -6.94 6.70 -18.05
N VAL A 155 -7.22 7.99 -17.99
CA VAL A 155 -6.46 8.94 -17.18
C VAL A 155 -7.38 9.50 -16.12
N ILE A 156 -7.01 9.29 -14.87
CA ILE A 156 -7.68 9.80 -13.68
C ILE A 156 -6.83 10.94 -13.13
N SER A 157 -7.39 12.12 -12.99
CA SER A 157 -6.69 13.26 -12.37
C SER A 157 -7.41 13.73 -11.12
N TRP A 158 -6.64 14.27 -10.18
CA TRP A 158 -7.13 14.85 -8.94
C TRP A 158 -6.27 16.03 -8.52
N SER A 159 -6.81 16.90 -7.66
CA SER A 159 -6.04 17.93 -6.95
C SER A 159 -5.50 17.42 -5.62
N ALA A 160 -6.21 16.50 -4.96
CA ALA A 160 -5.76 15.84 -3.74
C ALA A 160 -6.47 14.50 -3.54
N ILE A 161 -5.78 13.52 -2.94
CA ILE A 161 -6.41 12.33 -2.34
C ILE A 161 -6.13 12.37 -0.85
N THR A 162 -7.17 12.58 -0.05
CA THR A 162 -7.05 12.52 1.41
C THR A 162 -7.36 11.11 1.88
N HIS A 163 -6.36 10.39 2.38
CA HIS A 163 -6.51 9.13 3.10
C HIS A 163 -6.66 9.37 4.60
N THR A 164 -7.60 8.66 5.21
CA THR A 164 -7.77 8.60 6.67
C THR A 164 -7.47 7.19 7.15
N LEU A 165 -6.46 7.07 8.02
CA LEU A 165 -6.12 5.89 8.77
C LEU A 165 -6.73 6.02 10.17
N GLU A 166 -7.77 5.24 10.44
CA GLU A 166 -8.35 5.12 11.77
C GLU A 166 -7.33 4.54 12.76
N PRO A 167 -7.44 4.83 14.08
CA PRO A 167 -6.55 4.29 15.09
C PRO A 167 -6.44 2.75 15.01
N THR A 168 -5.29 2.30 14.51
CA THR A 168 -5.02 0.89 14.23
C THR A 168 -4.00 0.36 15.22
N PRO A 169 -4.27 -0.76 15.92
CA PRO A 169 -3.29 -1.40 16.79
C PRO A 169 -2.05 -1.82 16.03
N VAL A 170 -0.88 -1.63 16.62
CA VAL A 170 0.38 -2.16 16.06
C VAL A 170 0.39 -3.68 16.17
N SER A 171 0.99 -4.35 15.18
CA SER A 171 1.24 -5.79 15.20
C SER A 171 2.49 -6.13 15.99
N SER A 172 3.47 -5.21 16.02
CA SER A 172 4.65 -5.32 16.88
C SER A 172 5.27 -3.95 17.15
N ALA A 173 6.01 -3.86 18.26
CA ALA A 173 6.78 -2.68 18.65
C ALA A 173 8.10 -3.13 19.29
N THR A 174 9.21 -2.60 18.79
CA THR A 174 10.55 -2.88 19.33
C THR A 174 11.19 -1.58 19.79
N ARG A 175 11.71 -1.52 21.03
CA ARG A 175 12.45 -0.32 21.47
C ARG A 175 13.69 -0.10 20.60
N ASN A 176 13.90 1.13 20.17
CA ASN A 176 15.05 1.49 19.34
C ASN A 176 16.11 2.28 20.12
N ALA A 177 17.28 2.49 19.49
CA ALA A 177 18.41 3.17 20.11
C ALA A 177 18.15 4.67 20.39
N ALA A 178 17.17 5.27 19.73
CA ALA A 178 16.76 6.66 19.97
C ALA A 178 15.84 6.80 21.19
N GLY A 179 15.55 5.70 21.90
CA GLY A 179 14.67 5.66 23.07
C GLY A 179 13.18 5.60 22.74
N GLY A 180 12.81 5.61 21.46
CA GLY A 180 11.45 5.39 20.96
C GLY A 180 11.22 3.93 20.56
N PHE A 181 10.39 3.73 19.54
CA PHE A 181 10.02 2.41 19.04
C PHE A 181 10.06 2.31 17.51
N ASP A 182 10.33 1.10 17.05
CA ASP A 182 10.10 0.65 15.68
C ASP A 182 8.80 -0.17 15.69
N TYR A 183 7.73 0.46 15.19
CA TYR A 183 6.41 -0.15 15.08
C TYR A 183 6.21 -0.81 13.72
N VAL A 184 5.41 -1.87 13.71
CA VAL A 184 4.90 -2.49 12.48
C VAL A 184 3.39 -2.69 12.58
N ILE A 185 2.67 -2.29 11.54
CA ILE A 185 1.32 -2.78 11.24
C ILE A 185 1.43 -3.73 10.05
N GLY A 186 1.16 -5.00 10.29
CA GLY A 186 1.32 -6.09 9.33
C GLY A 186 1.44 -7.42 10.08
N SER A 187 0.45 -8.29 9.96
CA SER A 187 0.35 -9.53 10.73
C SER A 187 1.52 -10.51 10.53
N LYS A 188 2.22 -10.40 9.40
CA LYS A 188 3.44 -11.17 9.07
C LYS A 188 4.71 -10.31 9.07
N GLY A 189 4.65 -9.12 9.63
CA GLY A 189 5.72 -8.12 9.60
C GLY A 189 5.65 -7.19 8.39
N PHE A 190 6.76 -6.53 8.07
CA PHE A 190 6.86 -5.61 6.95
C PHE A 190 7.71 -6.25 5.83
N PRO A 191 7.22 -6.33 4.58
CA PRO A 191 7.92 -7.04 3.52
C PRO A 191 9.22 -6.32 3.13
N ALA A 192 10.26 -7.10 2.82
CA ALA A 192 11.46 -6.56 2.20
C ALA A 192 11.14 -6.08 0.79
N ARG A 193 11.79 -4.98 0.37
CA ARG A 193 11.63 -4.44 -0.98
C ARG A 193 12.28 -5.37 -2.00
N ILE A 194 11.53 -5.78 -3.02
CA ILE A 194 12.08 -6.56 -4.13
C ILE A 194 12.77 -5.62 -5.11
N CYS A 195 13.92 -6.04 -5.63
CA CYS A 195 14.70 -5.27 -6.60
C CYS A 195 14.94 -6.08 -7.86
N ARG A 196 15.23 -5.39 -8.96
CA ARG A 196 15.56 -6.02 -10.24
C ARG A 196 16.79 -6.90 -10.09
N ALA A 197 16.76 -8.13 -10.62
CA ALA A 197 17.89 -9.06 -10.55
C ALA A 197 19.16 -8.49 -11.22
N ALA A 198 18.97 -7.72 -12.29
CA ALA A 198 20.05 -7.06 -13.02
C ALA A 198 20.46 -5.70 -12.42
N ASP A 199 19.71 -5.14 -11.48
CA ASP A 199 19.95 -3.81 -10.91
C ASP A 199 19.37 -3.71 -9.49
N ALA A 200 20.22 -3.90 -8.47
CA ALA A 200 19.81 -3.82 -7.08
C ALA A 200 19.38 -2.41 -6.63
N GLY A 201 19.62 -1.38 -7.44
CA GLY A 201 19.14 -0.01 -7.19
C GLY A 201 17.73 0.26 -7.70
N ASP A 202 17.19 -0.60 -8.57
CA ASP A 202 15.86 -0.47 -9.15
C ASP A 202 14.88 -1.41 -8.45
N CYS A 203 14.16 -0.87 -7.47
CA CYS A 203 13.30 -1.64 -6.58
C CYS A 203 11.83 -1.27 -6.73
N PHE A 204 10.95 -2.23 -6.48
CA PHE A 204 9.50 -2.08 -6.54
C PHE A 204 9.02 -0.80 -5.82
N PRO A 205 8.15 0.04 -6.41
CA PRO A 205 7.70 -0.04 -7.80
C PRO A 205 8.79 0.38 -8.79
N SER A 206 8.92 -0.36 -9.90
CA SER A 206 9.97 -0.17 -10.93
C SER A 206 9.40 0.07 -12.32
N ALA A 207 9.85 1.16 -12.96
CA ALA A 207 9.57 1.47 -14.36
C ALA A 207 10.05 0.47 -15.38
N ARG A 208 10.90 -0.47 -14.96
CA ARG A 208 11.41 -1.53 -15.80
C ARG A 208 10.73 -2.86 -15.57
N ALA A 209 9.82 -2.97 -14.59
CA ALA A 209 9.06 -4.19 -14.32
C ALA A 209 8.37 -4.75 -15.59
N PRO A 210 8.14 -6.08 -15.67
CA PRO A 210 7.47 -6.69 -16.82
C PRO A 210 6.06 -6.13 -16.95
N LYS A 211 5.54 -6.03 -18.17
CA LYS A 211 4.12 -5.75 -18.41
C LYS A 211 3.33 -7.02 -18.11
N THR A 212 2.08 -6.85 -17.71
CA THR A 212 1.15 -7.96 -17.53
C THR A 212 1.08 -8.87 -18.78
N THR A 213 1.11 -8.27 -19.97
CA THR A 213 1.08 -8.99 -21.25
C THR A 213 2.38 -9.73 -21.61
N ASP A 214 3.48 -9.49 -20.89
CA ASP A 214 4.74 -10.20 -21.16
C ASP A 214 4.66 -11.67 -20.72
N GLY A 215 3.79 -11.97 -19.74
CA GLY A 215 3.62 -13.30 -19.17
C GLY A 215 4.93 -13.92 -18.71
N GLN A 216 5.15 -15.19 -19.05
CA GLN A 216 6.37 -15.93 -18.70
C GLN A 216 7.68 -15.26 -19.15
N LYS A 217 7.66 -14.35 -20.14
CA LYS A 217 8.86 -13.61 -20.55
C LYS A 217 9.39 -12.65 -19.49
N GLY A 218 8.58 -12.35 -18.47
CA GLY A 218 8.99 -11.58 -17.29
C GLY A 218 9.79 -12.38 -16.27
N GLU A 219 10.03 -13.68 -16.47
CA GLU A 219 10.74 -14.50 -15.49
C GLU A 219 12.16 -14.00 -15.21
N GLY A 220 12.60 -14.07 -13.95
CA GLY A 220 13.96 -13.71 -13.54
C GLY A 220 14.27 -12.21 -13.58
N VAL A 221 13.29 -11.37 -13.92
CA VAL A 221 13.41 -9.91 -13.92
C VAL A 221 13.65 -9.37 -12.51
N TRP A 222 12.94 -9.90 -11.52
CA TRP A 222 13.09 -9.56 -10.12
C TRP A 222 14.06 -10.53 -9.44
N ALA A 223 14.84 -10.02 -8.49
CA ALA A 223 15.51 -10.88 -7.51
C ALA A 223 14.45 -11.48 -6.59
N ALA A 224 14.56 -12.78 -6.32
CA ALA A 224 13.60 -13.52 -5.49
C ALA A 224 13.33 -12.80 -4.15
N PRO A 225 12.07 -12.71 -3.72
CA PRO A 225 11.69 -11.98 -2.52
C PRO A 225 11.99 -12.83 -1.28
N GLY A 226 11.78 -12.23 -0.10
CA GLY A 226 11.51 -13.01 1.10
C GLY A 226 10.07 -13.57 1.11
N ASN A 227 9.70 -14.30 2.16
CA ASN A 227 8.42 -15.01 2.25
C ASN A 227 7.25 -14.17 2.81
N VAL A 228 7.38 -12.84 2.86
CA VAL A 228 6.37 -11.95 3.44
C VAL A 228 5.51 -11.38 2.31
N GLY A 229 4.24 -11.79 2.27
CA GLY A 229 3.23 -11.23 1.36
C GLY A 229 2.90 -9.76 1.65
N ASN A 230 2.15 -9.14 0.74
CA ASN A 230 1.68 -7.76 0.85
C ASN A 230 0.18 -7.58 0.58
N THR A 231 -0.54 -8.66 0.29
CA THR A 231 -1.99 -8.64 0.06
C THR A 231 -2.75 -8.86 1.37
N ARG A 232 -4.04 -8.53 1.42
CA ARG A 232 -4.91 -8.90 2.53
C ARG A 232 -5.49 -10.30 2.36
N ASP A 233 -5.66 -10.73 1.11
CA ASP A 233 -6.24 -12.03 0.77
C ASP A 233 -5.39 -13.21 1.25
N SER A 234 -5.96 -14.03 2.14
CA SER A 234 -5.33 -15.23 2.66
C SER A 234 -5.09 -16.31 1.61
N ALA A 235 -5.84 -16.32 0.51
CA ALA A 235 -5.62 -17.23 -0.61
C ALA A 235 -4.31 -16.91 -1.37
N MET A 236 -3.74 -15.72 -1.18
CA MET A 236 -2.49 -15.28 -1.79
C MET A 236 -1.40 -14.97 -0.75
N ASP A 237 -1.31 -15.81 0.29
CA ASP A 237 -0.35 -15.64 1.40
C ASP A 237 -0.42 -14.29 2.11
N GLY A 238 -1.62 -13.70 2.21
CA GLY A 238 -1.83 -12.35 2.71
C GLY A 238 -1.09 -11.99 4.01
N ASN A 239 -0.68 -10.74 4.10
CA ASN A 239 -0.13 -10.06 5.25
C ASN A 239 -1.07 -8.88 5.55
N ALA A 240 -2.02 -9.11 6.45
CA ALA A 240 -3.06 -8.14 6.75
C ALA A 240 -2.49 -6.96 7.55
N GLY A 241 -2.69 -5.76 7.03
CA GLY A 241 -2.35 -4.47 7.61
C GLY A 241 -3.61 -3.64 7.89
N ALA A 242 -3.46 -2.31 7.85
CA ALA A 242 -4.57 -1.38 8.05
C ALA A 242 -5.41 -1.19 6.78
N ARG A 243 -6.60 -0.60 6.93
CA ARG A 243 -7.38 -0.02 5.82
C ARG A 243 -7.40 1.50 5.96
N THR A 244 -7.55 2.20 4.84
CA THR A 244 -7.85 3.64 4.86
C THR A 244 -9.14 3.92 4.13
N SER A 245 -9.93 4.88 4.62
CA SER A 245 -10.90 5.56 3.76
C SER A 245 -10.18 6.66 2.97
N ALA A 246 -10.74 7.07 1.82
CA ALA A 246 -10.18 8.20 1.09
C ALA A 246 -11.21 9.02 0.32
N VAL A 247 -10.87 10.29 0.09
CA VAL A 247 -11.67 11.23 -0.71
C VAL A 247 -10.76 11.89 -1.74
N MET A 248 -11.15 11.82 -3.02
CA MET A 248 -10.47 12.53 -4.11
C MET A 248 -11.13 13.88 -4.39
N GLU A 249 -10.36 14.95 -4.29
CA GLU A 249 -10.76 16.29 -4.68
C GLU A 249 -10.36 16.57 -6.14
N GLY A 250 -11.16 17.36 -6.85
CA GLY A 250 -10.88 17.70 -8.25
C GLY A 250 -10.86 16.48 -9.18
N TYR A 251 -11.57 15.41 -8.82
CA TYR A 251 -11.62 14.18 -9.60
C TYR A 251 -12.14 14.43 -11.01
N HIS A 252 -11.37 13.95 -11.98
CA HIS A 252 -11.77 13.92 -13.39
C HIS A 252 -11.20 12.65 -14.03
N CYS A 253 -11.98 12.00 -14.89
CA CYS A 253 -11.51 10.81 -15.60
C CYS A 253 -11.94 10.82 -17.06
N THR A 254 -11.00 10.46 -17.94
CA THR A 254 -11.21 10.33 -19.39
C THR A 254 -10.67 9.00 -19.86
N ASP A 255 -11.37 8.36 -20.80
CA ASP A 255 -10.90 7.17 -21.49
C ASP A 255 -10.71 7.42 -22.99
N ASN A 256 -10.06 6.49 -23.68
CA ASN A 256 -9.83 6.57 -25.12
C ASN A 256 -10.95 5.93 -25.98
N ARG A 257 -12.13 5.65 -25.42
CA ARG A 257 -13.23 4.99 -26.15
C ARG A 257 -14.35 5.97 -26.54
N GLY A 258 -14.05 7.27 -26.56
CA GLY A 258 -14.87 8.26 -27.27
C GLY A 258 -16.03 8.87 -26.49
N GLY A 259 -15.88 9.12 -25.18
CA GLY A 259 -16.82 9.94 -24.40
C GLY A 259 -17.47 9.25 -23.21
N ILE A 260 -16.94 8.10 -22.80
CA ILE A 260 -17.30 7.48 -21.53
C ILE A 260 -16.46 8.22 -20.46
N THR A 261 -17.08 9.14 -19.70
CA THR A 261 -16.65 9.40 -18.30
C THR A 261 -16.47 8.02 -17.67
N CYS A 262 -15.57 7.76 -16.71
CA CYS A 262 -15.17 6.38 -16.38
C CYS A 262 -16.01 5.62 -15.29
N PRO A 263 -17.34 5.34 -15.35
CA PRO A 263 -18.04 4.70 -14.24
C PRO A 263 -18.03 3.17 -14.29
N SER A 264 -17.36 2.51 -15.25
CA SER A 264 -17.51 1.06 -15.49
C SER A 264 -16.19 0.33 -15.73
N HIS A 265 -15.17 0.61 -14.91
CA HIS A 265 -13.83 0.07 -15.07
C HIS A 265 -13.34 -0.52 -13.75
N ASN A 266 -12.82 -1.74 -13.80
CA ASN A 266 -12.39 -2.49 -12.62
C ASN A 266 -11.06 -2.03 -12.01
N VAL A 267 -10.36 -1.10 -12.65
CA VAL A 267 -9.01 -0.62 -12.24
C VAL A 267 -8.96 0.91 -12.10
N VAL A 268 -10.13 1.56 -12.20
CA VAL A 268 -10.27 3.01 -12.14
C VAL A 268 -10.79 3.42 -10.78
N TRP A 269 -10.01 4.25 -10.10
CA TRP A 269 -10.40 4.85 -8.82
C TRP A 269 -11.53 5.83 -9.04
N ARG A 270 -12.52 5.83 -8.15
CA ARG A 270 -13.57 6.86 -8.12
C ARG A 270 -14.07 7.09 -6.70
N ASN A 271 -14.56 8.30 -6.41
CA ASN A 271 -15.33 8.56 -5.20
C ASN A 271 -16.69 7.85 -5.30
N ALA A 272 -16.74 6.58 -4.92
CA ALA A 272 -17.98 5.84 -4.76
C ALA A 272 -17.88 4.95 -3.53
N GLU A 273 -19.02 4.57 -2.99
CA GLU A 273 -19.10 3.55 -1.95
C GLU A 273 -18.55 2.22 -2.48
N GLU A 274 -17.91 1.45 -1.60
CA GLU A 274 -17.55 0.06 -1.92
C GLU A 274 -18.83 -0.70 -2.31
N PRO A 275 -18.81 -1.47 -3.40
CA PRO A 275 -19.96 -2.27 -3.78
C PRO A 275 -20.30 -3.28 -2.68
N VAL A 276 -21.59 -3.55 -2.50
CA VAL A 276 -22.08 -4.58 -1.59
C VAL A 276 -21.45 -5.93 -1.94
N PRO A 277 -21.03 -6.76 -0.96
CA PRO A 277 -20.49 -8.09 -1.24
C PRO A 277 -21.37 -8.90 -2.21
N GLY A 278 -20.77 -9.41 -3.29
CA GLY A 278 -21.46 -10.18 -4.33
C GLY A 278 -22.04 -9.35 -5.48
N ALA A 279 -22.05 -8.02 -5.41
CA ALA A 279 -22.34 -7.16 -6.56
C ALA A 279 -21.13 -7.09 -7.50
N ARG A 280 -21.39 -6.94 -8.82
CA ARG A 280 -20.33 -6.72 -9.80
C ARG A 280 -19.53 -5.48 -9.40
N ASN A 281 -18.25 -5.65 -9.11
CA ASN A 281 -17.39 -4.55 -8.69
C ASN A 281 -16.93 -3.75 -9.92
N LEU A 282 -17.62 -2.66 -10.20
CA LEU A 282 -17.29 -1.74 -11.29
C LEU A 282 -16.55 -0.49 -10.80
N SER A 283 -16.09 -0.50 -9.54
CA SER A 283 -15.45 0.67 -8.95
C SER A 283 -14.62 0.41 -7.71
N GLU A 284 -13.39 0.90 -7.77
CA GLU A 284 -12.51 0.95 -6.62
C GLU A 284 -12.65 2.30 -5.92
N ALA A 285 -12.99 2.27 -4.63
CA ALA A 285 -12.86 3.43 -3.77
C ALA A 285 -11.38 3.80 -3.68
N PRO A 286 -10.99 5.09 -3.62
CA PRO A 286 -9.59 5.52 -3.56
C PRO A 286 -8.87 5.13 -2.27
N GLY A 287 -9.54 4.43 -1.35
CA GLY A 287 -8.94 3.90 -0.13
C GLY A 287 -7.94 2.79 -0.43
N LEU A 288 -7.07 2.52 0.54
CA LEU A 288 -6.13 1.41 0.52
C LEU A 288 -6.77 0.24 1.27
N ASP A 289 -6.92 -0.90 0.61
CA ASP A 289 -7.49 -2.13 1.20
C ASP A 289 -6.52 -2.83 2.13
N ASN A 290 -5.23 -2.63 1.88
CA ASN A 290 -4.17 -3.07 2.76
C ASN A 290 -3.09 -2.00 2.82
N LEU A 291 -2.76 -1.54 4.02
CA LEU A 291 -1.65 -0.64 4.27
C LEU A 291 -0.80 -1.25 5.39
N LEU A 292 0.31 -1.85 4.99
CA LEU A 292 1.36 -2.27 5.89
C LEU A 292 2.20 -1.05 6.23
N LEU A 293 2.51 -0.86 7.50
CA LEU A 293 3.29 0.29 7.95
C LEU A 293 4.49 -0.17 8.77
N ARG A 294 5.60 0.52 8.58
CA ARG A 294 6.75 0.53 9.49
C ARG A 294 6.96 1.97 9.93
N VAL A 295 6.90 2.24 11.23
CA VAL A 295 7.00 3.60 11.78
C VAL A 295 8.08 3.62 12.85
N VAL A 296 9.01 4.57 12.73
CA VAL A 296 10.10 4.78 13.69
C VAL A 296 9.82 6.05 14.47
N THR A 297 9.92 5.99 15.79
CA THR A 297 9.78 7.15 16.69
C THR A 297 11.04 7.48 17.47
N ASP A 298 11.16 8.74 17.88
CA ASP A 298 12.11 9.20 18.89
C ASP A 298 11.62 8.94 20.32
N ALA A 299 12.45 9.21 21.33
CA ALA A 299 12.08 9.08 22.75
C ALA A 299 10.88 9.94 23.18
N ALA A 300 10.47 10.93 22.38
CA ALA A 300 9.31 11.76 22.65
C ALA A 300 8.04 11.23 21.97
N GLY A 301 8.10 10.10 21.28
CA GLY A 301 7.00 9.49 20.53
C GLY A 301 6.75 10.14 19.17
N ARG A 302 7.65 11.03 18.71
CA ARG A 302 7.49 11.70 17.41
C ARG A 302 7.95 10.78 16.30
N VAL A 303 7.17 10.70 15.22
CA VAL A 303 7.56 9.95 14.03
C VAL A 303 8.76 10.62 13.36
N VAL A 304 9.86 9.87 13.20
CA VAL A 304 11.05 10.35 12.48
C VAL A 304 11.10 9.82 11.05
N ALA A 305 10.61 8.61 10.84
CA ALA A 305 10.47 7.98 9.54
C ALA A 305 9.26 7.04 9.54
N ALA A 306 8.58 6.94 8.40
CA ALA A 306 7.56 5.94 8.18
C ALA A 306 7.65 5.42 6.75
N GLN A 307 7.32 4.14 6.58
CA GLN A 307 7.25 3.50 5.29
C GLN A 307 5.95 2.71 5.20
N GLY A 308 5.38 2.68 4.00
CA GLY A 308 4.15 1.95 3.73
C GLY A 308 4.28 1.03 2.55
N PHE A 309 3.81 -0.21 2.66
CA PHE A 309 3.45 -1.01 1.49
C PHE A 309 1.94 -1.03 1.42
N TRP A 310 1.40 -0.55 0.31
CA TRP A 310 -0.03 -0.53 0.12
C TRP A 310 -0.44 -1.43 -1.03
N THR A 311 -1.60 -2.05 -0.86
CA THR A 311 -2.35 -2.66 -1.96
C THR A 311 -3.78 -2.15 -1.94
N GLN A 312 -4.34 -2.09 -3.12
CA GLN A 312 -5.75 -1.94 -3.36
C GLN A 312 -6.19 -3.16 -4.16
N GLU A 313 -7.18 -3.86 -3.63
CA GLU A 313 -7.64 -5.15 -4.10
C GLU A 313 -8.94 -4.97 -4.88
N TYR A 314 -9.05 -5.69 -5.99
CA TYR A 314 -10.20 -5.60 -6.86
C TYR A 314 -10.51 -6.93 -7.49
N ARG A 315 -11.80 -7.12 -7.74
CA ARG A 315 -12.33 -8.37 -8.26
C ARG A 315 -12.40 -8.32 -9.77
N ILE A 316 -11.97 -9.40 -10.40
CA ILE A 316 -12.17 -9.67 -11.82
C ILE A 316 -13.16 -10.82 -11.95
N ASP A 317 -14.45 -10.47 -11.96
CA ASP A 317 -15.57 -11.42 -11.92
C ASP A 317 -15.68 -12.36 -13.14
N ALA A 318 -14.99 -12.06 -14.24
CA ALA A 318 -15.00 -12.88 -15.45
C ALA A 318 -13.76 -12.60 -16.32
N GLY A 319 -13.22 -13.64 -16.96
CA GLY A 319 -12.35 -13.47 -18.12
C GLY A 319 -13.17 -13.35 -19.42
N PRO A 320 -12.52 -13.29 -20.60
CA PRO A 320 -13.16 -13.58 -21.89
C PRO A 320 -14.12 -14.78 -21.82
N ASP A 321 -15.22 -14.79 -22.58
CA ASP A 321 -16.29 -15.81 -22.53
C ASP A 321 -15.81 -17.28 -22.54
N ALA A 322 -14.61 -17.55 -23.06
CA ALA A 322 -13.97 -18.86 -23.09
C ALA A 322 -13.24 -19.24 -21.77
N PHE A 323 -13.24 -18.39 -20.75
CA PHE A 323 -12.43 -18.55 -19.54
C PHE A 323 -13.19 -18.14 -18.27
N GLN A 324 -13.42 -19.13 -17.41
CA GLN A 324 -13.96 -18.93 -16.06
C GLN A 324 -12.79 -18.90 -15.07
N VAL A 325 -12.68 -17.82 -14.31
CA VAL A 325 -11.73 -17.75 -13.19
C VAL A 325 -12.21 -18.71 -12.11
N PRO A 326 -11.36 -19.62 -11.60
CA PRO A 326 -11.75 -20.49 -10.49
C PRO A 326 -12.25 -19.69 -9.27
N GLU A 327 -13.19 -20.27 -8.53
CA GLU A 327 -13.71 -19.66 -7.32
C GLU A 327 -12.58 -19.35 -6.33
N GLY A 328 -12.57 -18.14 -5.78
CA GLY A 328 -11.52 -17.67 -4.86
C GLY A 328 -10.24 -17.16 -5.54
N HIS A 329 -10.18 -17.14 -6.88
CA HIS A 329 -9.02 -16.69 -7.65
C HIS A 329 -9.30 -15.45 -8.52
N ASP A 330 -10.32 -14.70 -8.17
CA ASP A 330 -10.76 -13.49 -8.88
C ASP A 330 -10.19 -12.20 -8.28
N ASN A 331 -9.44 -12.29 -7.18
CA ASN A 331 -8.88 -11.13 -6.51
C ASN A 331 -7.52 -10.71 -7.12
N SER A 332 -7.47 -9.51 -7.67
CA SER A 332 -6.29 -8.85 -8.21
C SER A 332 -5.91 -7.67 -7.33
N TRP A 333 -4.69 -7.16 -7.45
CA TRP A 333 -4.29 -5.98 -6.71
C TRP A 333 -3.36 -5.07 -7.49
N GLN A 334 -3.40 -3.79 -7.12
CA GLN A 334 -2.41 -2.79 -7.48
C GLN A 334 -1.75 -2.31 -6.21
N GLY A 335 -0.47 -1.99 -6.28
CA GLY A 335 0.25 -1.65 -5.08
C GLY A 335 1.45 -0.78 -5.33
N GLY A 336 1.97 -0.35 -4.20
CA GLY A 336 2.96 0.68 -4.19
C GLY A 336 3.69 0.79 -2.86
N TYR A 337 4.54 1.79 -2.78
CA TYR A 337 5.40 2.04 -1.65
C TYR A 337 5.39 3.51 -1.24
N LEU A 338 5.17 3.77 0.05
CA LEU A 338 5.17 5.11 0.62
C LEU A 338 6.46 5.30 1.40
N GLU A 339 7.07 6.46 1.24
CA GLU A 339 8.21 6.89 2.07
C GLU A 339 7.85 8.24 2.69
N LEU A 340 7.97 8.32 4.01
CA LEU A 340 7.61 9.48 4.81
C LEU A 340 8.73 9.78 5.81
N GLU A 341 8.99 11.05 6.02
CA GLU A 341 9.86 11.58 7.06
C GLU A 341 9.13 12.66 7.85
N ALA A 342 9.64 12.99 9.04
CA ALA A 342 9.16 14.15 9.78
C ALA A 342 9.24 15.41 8.91
N ALA A 343 8.13 16.14 8.80
CA ALA A 343 8.13 17.40 8.07
C ALA A 343 9.08 18.39 8.76
N ARG A 344 9.97 19.01 7.97
CA ARG A 344 10.82 20.08 8.49
C ARG A 344 9.91 21.22 8.93
N ARG A 345 10.07 21.72 10.16
CA ARG A 345 9.43 22.97 10.56
C ARG A 345 9.89 24.05 9.58
N ALA A 346 8.95 24.76 8.96
CA ALA A 346 9.28 25.97 8.25
C ALA A 346 10.03 26.90 9.24
N PRO A 347 11.17 27.47 8.84
CA PRO A 347 12.00 28.30 9.71
C PRO A 347 11.26 29.53 10.24
#